data_AF-A0AAQ4F0R5-F1
#
_entry.id   AF-A0AAQ4F0R5-F1
#
_cell.length_a   1.000
_cell.length_b   1.000
_cell.length_c   1.000
_cell.angle_alpha   90.00
_cell.angle_beta   90.00
_cell.angle_gamma   90.00
#
_symmetry.space_group_name_H-M   'P 1'
#
loop_
_entity.id
_entity.type
_entity.pdbx_description
1 polymer ?
#
loop_
_entity_poly.entity_id
_entity_poly.type
_entity_poly.pdbx_seq_one_letter_code
_entity_poly.pdbx_strand_id
1 'polypeptide(L)'
;MSGLDISDFNTTPSASASDASQSAKKRAASPRFIFTVDERHVFRNTIAKYRDVRENKRTDNTTKKAKDDAWCQLCEDYNSLAGTRTVCVAQLRKLWDNKKSRWKKKKSEETREIFRT
;
A
#
# COMPACT_ATOMS: atom_id res chain seq x y z
N MET A 1 24.06 6.14 58.44
CA MET A 1 22.74 5.50 58.38
C MET A 1 22.03 5.98 57.13
N SER A 2 21.39 5.04 56.46
CA SER A 2 20.85 5.09 55.10
C SER A 2 19.75 6.13 54.94
N GLY A 3 19.97 7.10 54.08
CA GLY A 3 18.91 7.89 53.46
C GLY A 3 18.69 7.36 52.05
N LEU A 4 17.49 6.87 51.77
CA LEU A 4 16.82 6.93 50.48
C LEU A 4 15.34 6.60 50.73
N ASP A 5 14.52 7.61 50.47
CA ASP A 5 13.07 7.66 50.50
C ASP A 5 12.41 6.51 49.72
N ILE A 6 11.44 5.85 50.33
CA ILE A 6 10.41 5.07 49.63
C ILE A 6 9.06 5.46 50.25
N SER A 7 8.65 6.69 49.97
CA SER A 7 7.30 7.18 50.17
C SER A 7 6.45 6.85 48.95
N ASP A 8 5.36 6.12 49.20
CA ASP A 8 4.08 6.19 48.48
C ASP A 8 4.06 5.85 46.98
N PHE A 9 4.28 4.58 46.64
CA PHE A 9 3.76 4.03 45.38
C PHE A 9 2.28 3.63 45.51
N ASN A 10 1.46 4.67 45.45
CA ASN A 10 0.18 4.73 44.75
C ASN A 10 -0.98 3.83 45.23
N THR A 11 -1.84 4.43 46.06
CA THR A 11 -3.29 4.61 45.86
C THR A 11 -3.92 3.81 44.71
N THR A 12 -4.85 2.95 45.08
CA THR A 12 -5.95 2.46 44.25
C THR A 12 -6.86 3.60 43.77
N PRO A 13 -7.23 3.62 42.49
CA PRO A 13 -8.58 4.02 42.10
C PRO A 13 -9.27 2.81 41.45
N SER A 14 -10.32 2.29 42.05
CA SER A 14 -11.69 2.77 41.85
C SER A 14 -12.17 2.54 40.42
N ALA A 15 -13.08 1.58 40.28
CA ALA A 15 -13.81 1.29 39.07
C ALA A 15 -14.53 2.55 38.58
N SER A 16 -14.15 3.04 37.39
CA SER A 16 -15.03 3.85 36.55
C SER A 16 -14.93 3.34 35.12
N ALA A 17 -16.04 2.75 34.68
CA ALA A 17 -16.27 2.36 33.30
C ALA A 17 -16.28 3.61 32.39
N SER A 18 -15.50 3.57 31.31
CA SER A 18 -15.87 4.24 30.06
C SER A 18 -15.00 3.74 28.91
N ASP A 19 -15.66 2.99 28.02
CA ASP A 19 -15.50 3.03 26.57
C ASP A 19 -14.09 2.81 26.00
N ALA A 20 -13.75 1.54 25.80
CA ALA A 20 -12.92 1.15 24.66
C ALA A 20 -13.71 0.11 23.87
N SER A 21 -14.67 0.62 23.09
CA SER A 21 -15.36 -0.11 22.03
C SER A 21 -14.33 -0.73 21.08
N GLN A 22 -13.90 -1.96 21.38
CA GLN A 22 -13.20 -2.81 20.43
C GLN A 22 -14.21 -3.17 19.34
N SER A 23 -14.34 -2.27 18.36
CA SER A 23 -15.07 -2.50 17.12
C SER A 23 -14.34 -3.59 16.33
N ALA A 24 -14.57 -4.84 16.72
CA ALA A 24 -14.36 -6.02 15.89
C ALA A 24 -15.33 -5.95 14.70
N LYS A 25 -15.00 -5.08 13.74
CA LYS A 25 -15.73 -4.94 12.49
C LYS A 25 -15.41 -6.19 11.68
N LYS A 26 -16.31 -7.18 11.76
CA LYS A 26 -16.35 -8.36 10.90
C LYS A 26 -16.03 -7.88 9.49
N ARG A 27 -14.87 -8.23 8.95
CA ARG A 27 -14.52 -7.91 7.56
C ARG A 27 -15.40 -8.78 6.68
N ALA A 28 -16.63 -8.31 6.42
CA ALA A 28 -17.43 -8.78 5.30
C ALA A 28 -16.49 -8.86 4.10
N ALA A 29 -16.44 -10.02 3.44
CA ALA A 29 -15.53 -10.28 2.34
C ALA A 29 -15.58 -9.09 1.39
N SER A 30 -14.49 -8.29 1.39
CA SER A 30 -14.47 -7.02 0.68
C SER A 30 -14.81 -7.31 -0.78
N PRO A 31 -15.82 -6.63 -1.36
CA PRO A 31 -16.24 -6.89 -2.73
C PRO A 31 -15.01 -6.84 -3.62
N ARG A 32 -14.79 -7.91 -4.39
CA ARG A 32 -13.60 -8.05 -5.24
C ARG A 32 -13.45 -6.76 -6.05
N PHE A 33 -12.39 -6.02 -5.75
CA PHE A 33 -12.10 -4.80 -6.47
C PHE A 33 -11.55 -5.17 -7.84
N ILE A 34 -12.41 -5.08 -8.87
CA ILE A 34 -12.05 -5.36 -10.26
C ILE A 34 -11.86 -4.02 -10.94
N PHE A 35 -10.63 -3.76 -11.36
CA PHE A 35 -10.31 -2.57 -12.14
C PHE A 35 -10.80 -2.71 -13.58
N THR A 36 -11.53 -1.73 -14.09
CA THR A 36 -12.02 -1.69 -15.48
C THR A 36 -10.87 -1.42 -16.46
N VAL A 37 -11.16 -1.51 -17.77
CA VAL A 37 -10.13 -1.23 -18.81
C VAL A 37 -9.66 0.22 -18.73
N ASP A 38 -10.60 1.14 -18.55
CA ASP A 38 -10.34 2.59 -18.49
C ASP A 38 -9.54 2.95 -17.25
N GLU A 39 -9.93 2.43 -16.08
CA GLU A 39 -9.17 2.59 -14.83
C GLU A 39 -7.72 2.11 -14.96
N ARG A 40 -7.51 0.97 -15.63
CA ARG A 40 -6.16 0.46 -15.94
C ARG A 40 -5.41 1.32 -16.96
N HIS A 41 -6.10 2.05 -17.83
CA HIS A 41 -5.49 2.97 -18.77
C HIS A 41 -5.07 4.25 -18.07
N VAL A 42 -5.97 4.84 -17.28
CA VAL A 42 -5.71 6.00 -16.42
C VAL A 42 -4.53 5.72 -15.51
N PHE A 43 -4.56 4.59 -14.78
CA PHE A 43 -3.45 4.19 -13.91
C PHE A 43 -2.12 4.10 -14.65
N ARG A 44 -2.11 3.57 -15.89
CA ARG A 44 -0.89 3.49 -16.71
C ARG A 44 -0.36 4.88 -17.07
N ASN A 45 -1.24 5.83 -17.37
CA ASN A 45 -0.84 7.19 -17.70
C ASN A 45 -0.32 7.91 -16.45
N THR A 46 -0.96 7.72 -15.28
CA THR A 46 -0.49 8.30 -14.02
C THR A 46 0.87 7.72 -13.64
N ILE A 47 1.03 6.39 -13.59
CA ILE A 47 2.31 5.75 -13.22
C ILE A 47 3.44 6.03 -14.22
N ALA A 48 3.11 6.33 -15.48
CA ALA A 48 4.12 6.71 -16.47
C ALA A 48 4.80 8.06 -16.15
N LYS A 49 4.10 8.95 -15.44
CA LYS A 49 4.66 10.23 -14.96
C LYS A 49 5.62 10.03 -13.79
N TYR A 50 5.35 9.05 -12.92
CA TYR A 50 6.21 8.69 -11.78
C TYR A 50 7.35 7.75 -12.19
N ARG A 51 8.33 8.28 -12.94
CA ARG A 51 9.51 7.50 -13.41
C ARG A 51 10.30 6.86 -12.27
N ASP A 52 10.41 7.54 -11.13
CA ASP A 52 11.14 7.04 -9.95
C ASP A 52 10.58 5.72 -9.41
N VAL A 53 9.26 5.54 -9.48
CA VAL A 53 8.60 4.29 -9.08
C VAL A 53 8.95 3.15 -10.05
N ARG A 54 9.17 3.47 -11.33
CA ARG A 54 9.41 2.48 -12.41
C ARG A 54 10.87 2.06 -12.52
N GLU A 55 11.78 3.01 -12.43
CA GLU A 55 13.18 2.83 -12.83
C GLU A 55 14.13 2.57 -11.64
N ASN A 56 13.69 2.88 -10.42
CA ASN A 56 14.58 2.78 -9.28
C ASN A 56 14.81 1.32 -8.85
N LYS A 57 15.87 0.74 -9.39
CA LYS A 57 16.39 -0.62 -9.09
C LYS A 57 17.31 -0.65 -7.85
N ARG A 58 17.58 0.52 -7.24
CA ARG A 58 18.35 0.65 -5.99
C ARG A 58 17.48 0.38 -4.75
N THR A 59 18.11 -0.22 -3.75
CA THR A 59 17.51 -0.67 -2.49
C THR A 59 18.03 0.15 -1.31
N ASP A 60 18.30 1.44 -1.52
CA ASP A 60 18.67 2.35 -0.44
C ASP A 60 17.43 2.67 0.42
N ASN A 61 17.57 2.71 1.75
CA ASN A 61 16.44 2.88 2.67
C ASN A 61 15.70 4.22 2.45
N THR A 62 16.45 5.28 2.10
CA THR A 62 15.91 6.58 1.69
C THR A 62 15.02 6.44 0.46
N THR A 63 15.40 5.59 -0.49
CA THR A 63 14.62 5.38 -1.71
C THR A 63 13.41 4.47 -1.52
N LYS A 64 13.37 3.67 -0.46
CA LYS A 64 12.14 2.95 -0.07
C LYS A 64 11.06 3.93 0.37
N LYS A 65 11.40 4.88 1.25
CA LYS A 65 10.47 5.93 1.68
C LYS A 65 10.00 6.79 0.51
N ALA A 66 10.92 7.26 -0.32
CA ALA A 66 10.57 8.03 -1.52
C ALA A 66 9.63 7.26 -2.49
N LYS A 67 9.80 5.93 -2.61
CA LYS A 67 8.87 5.09 -3.37
C LYS A 67 7.50 5.03 -2.69
N ASP A 68 7.46 4.83 -1.38
CA ASP A 68 6.21 4.78 -0.63
C ASP A 68 5.45 6.11 -0.76
N ASP A 69 6.15 7.24 -0.63
CA ASP A 69 5.59 8.58 -0.81
C ASP A 69 5.08 8.80 -2.24
N ALA A 70 5.84 8.37 -3.26
CA ALA A 70 5.40 8.45 -4.66
C ALA A 70 4.14 7.59 -4.92
N TRP A 71 3.99 6.45 -4.22
CA TRP A 71 2.77 5.66 -4.29
C TRP A 71 1.57 6.35 -3.62
N CYS A 72 1.79 7.07 -2.53
CA CYS A 72 0.76 7.90 -1.89
C CYS A 72 0.31 9.02 -2.82
N GLN A 73 1.24 9.78 -3.38
CA GLN A 73 0.95 10.83 -4.37
C GLN A 73 0.21 10.27 -5.58
N LEU A 74 0.65 9.14 -6.13
CA LEU A 74 -0.03 8.49 -7.26
C LEU A 74 -1.47 8.10 -6.91
N CYS A 75 -1.72 7.69 -5.68
CA CYS A 75 -3.05 7.34 -5.21
C CYS A 75 -3.94 8.58 -5.08
N GLU A 76 -3.39 9.69 -4.57
CA GLU A 76 -4.09 10.98 -4.47
C GLU A 76 -4.41 11.53 -5.86
N ASP A 77 -3.44 11.53 -6.77
CA ASP A 77 -3.62 11.92 -8.18
C ASP A 77 -4.72 11.08 -8.83
N TYR A 78 -4.70 9.76 -8.64
CA TYR A 78 -5.71 8.87 -9.20
C TYR A 78 -7.09 9.14 -8.60
N ASN A 79 -7.19 9.33 -7.27
CA ASN A 79 -8.46 9.62 -6.61
C ASN A 79 -9.00 11.02 -6.96
N SER A 80 -8.13 11.95 -7.35
CA SER A 80 -8.50 13.30 -7.79
C SER A 80 -9.07 13.32 -9.22
N LEU A 81 -8.86 12.26 -10.01
CA LEU A 81 -9.46 12.15 -11.33
C LEU A 81 -10.97 11.87 -11.20
N ALA A 82 -11.78 12.78 -11.75
CA ALA A 82 -13.23 12.62 -11.79
C ALA A 82 -13.59 11.40 -12.65
N GLY A 83 -14.36 10.46 -12.09
CA GLY A 83 -14.81 9.24 -12.78
C GLY A 83 -14.09 7.95 -12.40
N THR A 84 -13.07 8.02 -11.54
CA THR A 84 -12.43 6.83 -10.96
C THR A 84 -12.93 6.55 -9.55
N ARG A 85 -13.03 5.27 -9.20
CA ARG A 85 -13.42 4.87 -7.84
C ARG A 85 -12.28 5.15 -6.87
N THR A 86 -12.62 5.52 -5.63
CA THR A 86 -11.64 5.69 -4.55
C THR A 86 -10.85 4.40 -4.35
N VAL A 87 -9.54 4.45 -4.59
CA VAL A 87 -8.61 3.34 -4.40
C VAL A 87 -7.62 3.68 -3.31
N CYS A 88 -7.09 2.62 -2.69
CA CYS A 88 -6.00 2.68 -1.73
C CYS A 88 -4.68 2.31 -2.42
N VAL A 89 -3.58 2.87 -1.91
CA VAL A 89 -2.19 2.55 -2.30
C VAL A 89 -1.95 1.03 -2.40
N ALA A 90 -2.47 0.25 -1.44
CA ALA A 90 -2.31 -1.21 -1.44
C ALA A 90 -2.97 -1.89 -2.65
N GLN A 91 -4.09 -1.36 -3.14
CA GLN A 91 -4.79 -1.89 -4.32
C GLN A 91 -4.04 -1.55 -5.61
N LEU A 92 -3.53 -0.32 -5.70
CA LEU A 92 -2.69 0.15 -6.81
C LEU A 92 -1.41 -0.67 -6.93
N ARG A 93 -0.73 -0.94 -5.79
CA ARG A 93 0.43 -1.83 -5.73
C ARG A 93 0.10 -3.22 -6.25
N LYS A 94 -1.00 -3.81 -5.78
CA LYS A 94 -1.41 -5.14 -6.21
C LYS A 94 -1.75 -5.21 -7.70
N LEU A 95 -2.39 -4.17 -8.23
CA LEU A 95 -2.64 -4.05 -9.67
C LEU A 95 -1.33 -3.99 -10.46
N TRP A 96 -0.36 -3.22 -9.99
CA TRP A 96 0.96 -3.11 -10.61
C TRP A 96 1.74 -4.42 -10.56
N ASP A 97 1.75 -5.11 -9.43
CA ASP A 97 2.42 -6.41 -9.28
C ASP A 97 1.79 -7.46 -10.19
N ASN A 98 0.45 -7.52 -10.24
CA ASN A 98 -0.27 -8.38 -11.18
C ASN A 98 0.12 -8.06 -12.63
N LYS A 99 0.17 -6.77 -13.00
CA LYS A 99 0.59 -6.33 -14.33
C LYS A 99 2.02 -6.78 -14.63
N LYS A 100 2.97 -6.51 -13.73
CA LYS A 100 4.39 -6.88 -13.86
C LYS A 100 4.58 -8.39 -13.98
N SER A 101 3.82 -9.17 -13.21
CA SER A 101 3.82 -10.63 -13.30
C SER A 101 3.38 -11.12 -14.68
N ARG A 102 2.28 -10.57 -15.22
CA ARG A 102 1.83 -10.90 -16.60
C ARG A 102 2.85 -10.51 -17.67
N TRP A 103 3.55 -9.39 -17.49
CA TRP A 103 4.59 -8.95 -18.44
C TRP A 103 5.81 -9.86 -18.41
N LYS A 104 6.26 -10.26 -17.22
CA LYS A 104 7.35 -11.24 -17.06
C LYS A 104 7.00 -12.59 -17.69
N LYS A 105 5.77 -13.06 -17.48
CA LYS A 105 5.29 -14.31 -18.09
C LYS A 105 5.31 -14.22 -19.63
N LYS A 106 4.73 -13.16 -20.20
CA LYS A 106 4.74 -12.92 -21.65
C LYS A 106 6.17 -12.87 -22.21
N LYS A 107 7.07 -12.13 -21.56
CA LYS A 107 8.48 -12.03 -21.97
C LYS A 107 9.19 -13.39 -21.93
N SER A 108 8.92 -14.19 -20.89
CA SER A 108 9.45 -15.55 -20.78
C SER A 108 8.93 -16.47 -21.87
N GLU A 109 7.64 -16.38 -22.21
CA GLU A 109 7.03 -17.17 -23.28
C GLU A 109 7.64 -16.81 -24.64
N GLU A 110 7.79 -15.52 -24.93
CA GLU A 110 8.41 -15.01 -26.16
C GLU A 110 9.87 -15.47 -26.31
N THR A 111 10.68 -15.39 -25.23
CA THR A 111 12.04 -15.94 -25.27
C THR A 111 12.03 -17.45 -25.53
N ARG A 112 11.10 -18.21 -24.94
CA ARG A 112 11.04 -19.66 -25.15
C ARG A 112 10.65 -20.03 -26.59
N GLU A 113 9.82 -19.22 -27.24
CA GLU A 113 9.41 -19.42 -28.62
C GLU A 113 10.55 -19.11 -29.60
N ILE A 114 11.31 -18.05 -29.34
CA ILE A 114 12.49 -17.66 -30.12
C ILE A 114 13.60 -18.71 -30.00
N PHE A 115 13.88 -19.23 -28.80
CA PHE A 115 14.91 -20.27 -28.59
C PHE A 115 14.49 -21.68 -29.05
N ARG A 116 13.26 -21.84 -29.56
CA ARG A 116 12.74 -23.13 -30.06
C ARG A 116 12.88 -23.28 -31.58
N THR A 117 13.19 -22.19 -32.29
CA THR A 117 13.42 -22.15 -33.74
C THR A 117 14.92 -22.17 -34.02
#